data_AF-A0AAW8APQ3-F1
#
_entry.id   AF-A0AAW8APQ3-F1
#
_cell.length_a   1.000
_cell.length_b   1.000
_cell.length_c   1.000
_cell.angle_alpha   90.00
_cell.angle_beta   90.00
_cell.angle_gamma   90.00
#
_symmetry.space_group_name_H-M   'P 1'
#
loop_
_entity.id
_entity.type
_entity.pdbx_description
1 polymer ?
#
loop_
_entity_poly.entity_id
_entity_poly.type
_entity_poly.pdbx_seq_one_letter_code
_entity_poly.pdbx_strand_id
1 'polypeptide(L)'
;NVEYVQANAECLPFPDNTFDCITIAFGLRNVTDKDAALRSMARVLKPGGRLLVLEFSKPGNPLLTKAYDEYSFRLLPRIGQVVASDADSYR
;
A
#
# COMPACT_ATOMS: atom_id res chain seq x y z
N ASN A 1 14.69 -4.20 21.46
CA ASN A 1 15.29 -4.10 20.11
C ASN A 1 14.24 -3.83 19.02
N VAL A 2 12.96 -3.75 19.36
CA VAL A 2 11.87 -3.31 18.47
C VAL A 2 11.05 -2.29 19.25
N GLU A 3 10.66 -1.22 18.58
CA GLU A 3 9.82 -0.16 19.13
C GLU A 3 8.66 0.09 18.17
N TYR A 4 7.52 0.50 18.74
CA TYR A 4 6.30 0.79 17.99
C TYR A 4 5.92 2.24 18.19
N VAL A 5 5.39 2.85 17.13
CA VAL A 5 4.91 4.22 17.16
C VAL A 5 3.73 4.37 16.22
N GLN A 6 2.77 5.18 16.62
CA GLN A 6 1.71 5.62 15.73
C GLN A 6 2.21 6.84 14.96
N ALA A 7 2.30 6.71 13.64
CA ALA A 7 2.77 7.77 12.75
C ALA A 7 1.93 7.83 11.48
N ASN A 8 1.79 9.03 10.92
CA ASN A 8 1.26 9.21 9.57
C ASN A 8 2.40 9.03 8.56
N ALA A 9 2.23 8.11 7.60
CA ALA A 9 3.23 7.86 6.56
C ALA A 9 3.53 9.12 5.71
N GLU A 10 2.56 10.02 5.57
CA GLU A 10 2.69 11.29 4.84
C GLU A 10 3.56 12.32 5.57
N CYS A 11 3.77 12.14 6.89
CA CYS A 11 4.54 13.04 7.74
C CYS A 11 5.19 12.26 8.89
N LEU A 12 6.22 11.48 8.57
CA LEU A 12 6.93 10.65 9.53
C LEU A 12 7.63 11.53 10.60
N PRO A 13 7.40 11.29 11.91
CA PRO A 13 7.92 12.13 12.99
C PRO A 13 9.38 11.80 13.35
N PHE A 14 10.23 11.57 12.34
CA PHE A 14 11.64 11.26 12.51
C PHE A 14 12.51 12.32 11.85
N PRO A 15 13.74 12.53 12.35
CA PRO A 15 14.71 13.40 11.71
C PRO A 15 15.08 12.92 10.30
N ASP A 16 15.62 13.84 9.52
CA ASP A 16 16.18 13.53 8.20
C ASP A 16 17.35 12.56 8.35
N ASN A 17 17.56 11.69 7.35
CA ASN A 17 18.69 10.75 7.33
C ASN A 17 18.79 9.84 8.56
N THR A 18 17.66 9.34 9.07
CA THR A 18 17.61 8.49 10.26
C THR A 18 17.74 7.01 9.93
N PHE A 19 17.04 6.53 8.90
CA PHE A 19 16.92 5.11 8.61
C PHE A 19 17.81 4.68 7.43
N ASP A 20 18.42 3.51 7.55
CA ASP A 20 19.17 2.87 6.46
C ASP A 20 18.22 2.17 5.47
N CYS A 21 17.08 1.66 5.96
CA CYS A 21 16.10 0.94 5.18
C CYS A 21 14.68 1.23 5.69
N ILE A 22 13.75 1.43 4.76
CA ILE A 22 12.31 1.50 5.02
C ILE A 22 11.62 0.44 4.17
N THR A 23 10.70 -0.29 4.78
CA THR A 23 9.88 -1.28 4.08
C THR A 23 8.40 -0.95 4.26
N ILE A 24 7.63 -1.13 3.19
CA ILE A 24 6.17 -1.06 3.23
C ILE A 24 5.60 -2.14 2.32
N ALA A 25 4.74 -2.98 2.88
CA ALA A 25 4.11 -4.09 2.17
C ALA A 25 2.59 -3.96 2.25
N PHE A 26 1.94 -3.87 1.10
CA PHE A 26 0.48 -3.76 0.93
C PHE A 26 -0.19 -2.60 1.68
N GLY A 27 0.60 -1.62 2.14
CA GLY A 27 0.13 -0.45 2.89
C GLY A 27 0.08 0.83 2.08
N LEU A 28 0.94 1.00 1.08
CA LEU A 28 1.09 2.26 0.36
C LEU A 28 -0.17 2.61 -0.44
N ARG A 29 -0.90 1.60 -0.95
CA ARG A 29 -2.15 1.81 -1.67
C ARG A 29 -3.24 2.47 -0.82
N ASN A 30 -3.20 2.26 0.50
CA ASN A 30 -4.18 2.78 1.47
C ASN A 30 -3.81 4.17 1.98
N VAL A 31 -2.66 4.73 1.58
CA VAL A 31 -2.29 6.11 1.91
C VAL A 31 -2.99 7.06 0.95
N THR A 32 -3.55 8.14 1.50
CA THR A 32 -4.34 9.13 0.77
C THR A 32 -3.47 9.87 -0.24
N ASP A 33 -2.40 10.51 0.22
CA ASP A 33 -1.37 11.13 -0.63
C ASP A 33 -0.10 10.28 -0.66
N LYS A 34 0.03 9.48 -1.72
CA LYS A 34 1.18 8.58 -1.92
C LYS A 34 2.47 9.36 -2.18
N ASP A 35 2.38 10.50 -2.84
CA ASP A 35 3.57 11.32 -3.14
C ASP A 35 4.08 11.98 -1.87
N ALA A 36 3.20 12.45 -0.98
CA ALA A 36 3.58 12.94 0.34
C ALA A 36 4.25 11.84 1.17
N ALA A 37 3.69 10.63 1.16
CA ALA A 37 4.29 9.48 1.85
C ALA A 37 5.69 9.15 1.33
N LEU A 38 5.86 9.08 0.01
CA LEU A 38 7.17 8.82 -0.61
C LEU A 38 8.18 9.92 -0.31
N ARG A 39 7.78 11.20 -0.35
CA ARG A 39 8.64 12.33 0.07
C ARG A 39 9.04 12.22 1.53
N SER A 40 8.10 11.88 2.42
CA SER A 40 8.38 11.72 3.84
C SER A 40 9.33 10.55 4.11
N MET A 41 9.15 9.41 3.42
CA MET A 41 10.05 8.26 3.52
C MET A 41 11.45 8.60 2.98
N ALA A 42 11.55 9.29 1.84
CA ALA A 42 12.81 9.72 1.27
C ALA A 42 13.59 10.68 2.18
N ARG A 43 12.89 11.62 2.84
CA ARG A 43 13.48 12.58 3.79
C ARG A 43 14.18 11.87 4.97
N VAL A 44 13.52 10.88 5.56
CA VAL A 44 14.03 10.18 6.74
C VAL A 44 15.01 9.06 6.39
N LEU A 45 15.18 8.72 5.11
CA LEU A 45 16.24 7.81 4.65
C LEU A 45 17.59 8.52 4.63
N LYS A 46 18.64 7.82 5.04
CA LYS A 46 20.03 8.28 4.86
C LYS A 46 20.38 8.37 3.38
N PRO A 47 21.40 9.17 2.98
CA PRO A 47 21.93 9.12 1.63
C PRO A 47 22.43 7.71 1.32
N GLY A 48 21.93 7.09 0.24
CA GLY A 48 22.22 5.70 -0.11
C GLY A 48 21.35 4.65 0.61
N GLY A 49 20.45 5.06 1.50
CA GLY A 49 19.43 4.21 2.10
C GLY A 49 18.43 3.68 1.07
N ARG A 50 17.69 2.63 1.43
CA ARG A 50 16.77 1.93 0.50
C ARG A 50 15.33 1.98 0.98
N LEU A 51 14.43 2.29 0.05
CA LEU A 51 12.99 2.09 0.20
C LEU A 51 12.57 0.81 -0.54
N LEU A 52 11.98 -0.14 0.17
CA LEU A 52 11.44 -1.37 -0.39
C LEU A 52 9.90 -1.33 -0.34
N VAL A 53 9.27 -1.23 -1.51
CA VAL A 53 7.81 -1.21 -1.65
C VAL A 53 7.35 -2.51 -2.26
N LEU A 54 6.49 -3.23 -1.55
CA LEU A 54 5.77 -4.39 -2.05
C LEU A 54 4.29 -4.05 -2.18
N GLU A 55 3.80 -3.96 -3.42
CA GLU A 55 2.40 -3.66 -3.72
C GLU A 55 1.89 -4.46 -4.92
N PHE A 56 0.57 -4.52 -5.06
CA PHE A 56 -0.05 -5.00 -6.30
C PHE A 56 0.16 -3.99 -7.42
N SER A 57 0.61 -4.49 -8.57
CA SER A 57 0.81 -3.66 -9.77
C SER A 57 -0.15 -4.08 -10.88
N LYS A 58 -0.46 -3.14 -11.79
CA LYS A 58 -1.23 -3.46 -12.99
C LYS A 58 -0.37 -4.30 -13.93
N PRO A 59 -0.88 -5.42 -14.48
CA PRO A 59 -0.15 -6.18 -15.46
C PRO A 59 0.19 -5.29 -16.66
N GLY A 60 1.47 -5.19 -17.05
CA GLY A 60 1.87 -4.37 -18.21
C GLY A 60 1.30 -4.86 -19.55
N ASN A 61 0.74 -6.08 -19.59
CA ASN A 61 0.11 -6.63 -20.78
C ASN A 61 -1.39 -6.26 -20.82
N PRO A 62 -1.86 -5.56 -21.87
CA PRO A 62 -3.26 -5.15 -22.01
C PRO A 62 -4.27 -6.31 -21.97
N LEU A 63 -3.91 -7.50 -22.45
CA LEU A 63 -4.78 -8.68 -22.36
C LEU A 63 -4.90 -9.22 -20.93
N LEU A 64 -3.78 -9.24 -20.19
CA LEU A 64 -3.78 -9.65 -18.78
C LEU A 64 -4.53 -8.64 -17.91
N THR A 65 -4.46 -7.35 -18.24
CA THR A 65 -5.25 -6.30 -17.57
C THR A 65 -6.74 -6.54 -17.77
N LYS A 66 -7.20 -6.77 -19.01
CA LYS A 66 -8.62 -7.07 -19.29
C LYS A 66 -9.11 -8.33 -18.59
N ALA A 67 -8.31 -9.41 -18.61
CA ALA A 67 -8.67 -10.65 -17.92
C ALA A 67 -8.72 -10.48 -16.40
N TYR A 68 -7.75 -9.74 -15.83
CA TYR A 68 -7.72 -9.42 -14.40
C TYR A 68 -8.89 -8.52 -13.99
N ASP A 69 -9.20 -7.49 -14.78
CA ASP A 69 -10.33 -6.59 -14.54
C ASP A 69 -11.66 -7.35 -14.63
N GLU A 70 -11.81 -8.23 -15.63
CA GLU A 70 -13.04 -9.00 -15.80
C GLU A 70 -13.25 -10.01 -14.66
N TYR A 71 -12.19 -10.69 -14.21
CA TYR A 71 -12.21 -11.54 -13.02
C TYR A 71 -12.50 -10.73 -11.74
N SER A 72 -11.78 -9.61 -11.54
CA SER A 72 -11.83 -8.86 -10.29
C SER A 72 -13.10 -8.01 -10.14
N PHE A 73 -13.64 -7.45 -11.22
CA PHE A 73 -14.84 -6.61 -11.17
C PHE A 73 -16.14 -7.39 -11.38
N ARG A 74 -16.13 -8.57 -12.01
CA ARG A 74 -17.36 -9.36 -12.22
C ARG A 74 -17.47 -10.58 -11.32
N LEU A 75 -16.36 -11.28 -11.06
CA LEU A 75 -16.40 -12.55 -10.34
C LEU A 75 -16.25 -12.37 -8.82
N LEU A 76 -15.28 -11.59 -8.36
CA LEU A 76 -15.07 -11.35 -6.93
C LEU A 76 -16.28 -10.72 -6.21
N PRO A 77 -16.99 -9.70 -6.76
CA PRO A 77 -18.15 -9.12 -6.09
C PRO A 77 -19.33 -10.09 -6.03
N ARG A 78 -19.49 -10.95 -7.03
CA ARG A 78 -20.55 -11.98 -7.06
C ARG A 78 -20.28 -13.11 -6.10
N ILE A 79 -19.02 -13.57 -6.01
CA ILE A 79 -18.61 -14.55 -5.01
C ILE A 79 -18.72 -13.93 -3.60
N GLY A 80 -18.31 -12.66 -3.44
CA GLY A 80 -18.50 -11.91 -2.20
C GLY A 80 -19.97 -11.82 -1.79
N GLN A 81 -20.88 -11.50 -2.70
CA GLN A 81 -22.33 -11.50 -2.44
C GLN A 81 -22.89 -12.86 -2.05
N VAL A 82 -22.37 -13.95 -2.62
CA VAL A 82 -22.85 -15.32 -2.34
C VAL A 82 -22.27 -15.87 -1.03
N VAL A 83 -21.02 -15.53 -0.70
CA VAL A 83 -20.33 -16.02 0.51
C VAL A 83 -20.60 -15.13 1.72
N ALA A 84 -20.68 -13.81 1.55
CA ALA A 84 -20.90 -12.85 2.64
C ALA A 84 -22.39 -12.51 2.80
N SER A 85 -23.24 -13.51 3.04
CA SER A 85 -24.61 -13.32 3.53
C SER A 85 -24.64 -12.72 4.96
N ASP A 86 -23.97 -11.59 5.16
CA ASP A 86 -24.18 -10.71 6.30
C ASP A 86 -23.86 -9.26 5.89
N ALA A 87 -24.90 -8.58 5.42
CA ALA A 87 -24.84 -7.21 4.93
C ALA A 87 -24.70 -6.16 6.06
N ASP A 88 -24.58 -6.58 7.33
CA ASP A 88 -24.56 -5.66 8.48
C ASP A 88 -23.15 -5.26 8.96
N SER A 89 -22.06 -5.87 8.43
CA SER A 89 -20.70 -5.63 8.95
C SER A 89 -19.91 -4.48 8.31
N TYR A 90 -20.52 -3.70 7.39
CA TYR A 90 -19.84 -2.58 6.70
C TYR A 90 -20.66 -1.27 6.69
N ARG A 91 -21.19 -0.88 7.85
CA ARG A 91 -21.52 0.53 8.15
C ARG A 91 -20.49 1.13 9.09
#